data_AF-A0A7K9E6X3-F1
#
_entry.id   AF-A0A7K9E6X3-F1
#
_cell.length_a   1.000
_cell.length_b   1.000
_cell.length_c   1.000
_cell.angle_alpha   90.00
_cell.angle_beta   90.00
_cell.angle_gamma   90.00
#
_symmetry.space_group_name_H-M   'P 1'
#
loop_
_entity.id
_entity.type
_entity.pdbx_description
1 polymer ?
#
loop_
_entity_poly.entity_id
_entity_poly.type
_entity_poly.pdbx_seq_one_letter_code
_entity_poly.pdbx_strand_id
1 'polypeptide(L)'
;RAADSATFLHLDVAVENGTGGLAPARPLTWQVEYPGQDPEAQKDKLVWEIQVSERDVRALVPLVQELEILNTALLTGSPRVVPVKLVAVEAGGGVTELPDSPGCESADKQVLQVSEACDAVFVAGKESRGARGARVDFWWRRLHASLRFTVWAPLLPLRVQLGDTALEQVRGWRLPGGPESAPGEAEEPGEEGERRARSCRAQYQRTELRVLAHFVAHPLDGGRHLAYLPGPEWLLDVTHLVAGRTRVQDPRVA
;
A
#
# COMPACT_ATOMS: atom_id res chain seq x y z
N ARG A 1 48.11 -41.47 24.82
CA ARG A 1 48.21 -40.34 23.87
C ARG A 1 47.14 -40.57 22.83
N ALA A 2 46.04 -39.82 22.88
CA ALA A 2 45.12 -39.75 21.75
C ALA A 2 45.91 -39.17 20.59
N ALA A 3 46.00 -39.90 19.48
CA ALA A 3 46.65 -39.38 18.28
C ALA A 3 45.81 -38.19 17.81
N ASP A 4 46.45 -37.02 17.68
CA ASP A 4 45.88 -35.90 16.94
C ASP A 4 45.50 -36.43 15.56
N SER A 5 44.20 -36.47 15.27
CA SER A 5 43.72 -36.80 13.94
C SER A 5 44.18 -35.67 13.02
N ALA A 6 45.22 -35.92 12.21
CA ALA A 6 45.67 -34.97 11.21
C ALA A 6 44.53 -34.76 10.21
N THR A 7 43.90 -33.58 10.25
CA THR A 7 42.92 -33.14 9.26
C THR A 7 43.64 -32.98 7.93
N PHE A 8 43.37 -33.89 6.99
CA PHE A 8 44.03 -33.92 5.67
C PHE A 8 43.22 -33.21 4.59
N LEU A 9 41.91 -33.04 4.79
CA LEU A 9 40.98 -32.43 3.85
C LEU A 9 39.74 -31.89 4.60
N HIS A 10 39.30 -30.69 4.23
CA HIS A 10 38.04 -30.11 4.68
C HIS A 10 37.17 -29.86 3.46
N LEU A 11 35.94 -30.38 3.47
CA LEU A 11 34.95 -30.17 2.42
C LEU A 11 33.72 -29.53 3.02
N ASP A 12 33.32 -28.38 2.47
CA ASP A 12 32.02 -27.78 2.71
C ASP A 12 31.09 -28.16 1.56
N VAL A 13 29.97 -28.81 1.89
CA VAL A 13 28.97 -29.23 0.91
C VAL A 13 27.70 -28.44 1.16
N ALA A 14 27.30 -27.62 0.19
CA ALA A 14 26.04 -26.88 0.21
C ALA A 14 25.02 -27.54 -0.73
N VAL A 15 23.76 -27.59 -0.30
CA VAL A 15 22.65 -28.04 -1.13
C VAL A 15 21.93 -26.82 -1.70
N GLU A 16 22.15 -26.52 -2.97
CA GLU A 16 21.42 -25.48 -3.69
C GLU A 16 20.11 -26.04 -4.21
N ASN A 17 18.98 -25.39 -3.83
CA ASN A 17 17.62 -25.74 -4.25
C ASN A 17 17.26 -27.21 -4.01
N GLY A 18 16.83 -27.51 -2.78
CA GLY A 18 16.14 -28.77 -2.45
C GLY A 18 14.85 -28.87 -3.25
N THR A 19 14.93 -29.40 -4.47
CA THR A 19 13.76 -29.91 -5.19
C THR A 19 13.23 -31.04 -4.33
N GLY A 20 11.96 -30.95 -3.91
CA GLY A 20 11.25 -31.93 -3.07
C GLY A 20 11.08 -33.30 -3.73
N GLY A 21 12.17 -33.85 -4.29
CA GLY A 21 12.25 -35.20 -4.79
C GLY A 21 12.32 -36.17 -3.62
N LEU A 22 11.60 -37.29 -3.78
CA LEU A 22 11.42 -38.37 -2.81
C LEU A 22 12.69 -39.04 -2.24
N ALA A 23 13.91 -38.59 -2.62
CA ALA A 23 15.15 -39.20 -2.18
C ALA A 23 15.72 -38.44 -0.96
N PRO A 24 15.60 -38.97 0.26
CA PRO A 24 16.15 -38.36 1.48
C PRO A 24 17.68 -38.35 1.49
N ALA A 25 18.31 -39.19 0.67
CA ALA A 25 19.77 -39.28 0.55
C ALA A 25 20.22 -38.92 -0.87
N ARG A 26 21.27 -38.10 -0.97
CA ARG A 26 21.95 -37.75 -2.22
C ARG A 26 23.34 -38.43 -2.22
N PRO A 27 23.66 -39.28 -3.22
CA PRO A 27 24.96 -39.92 -3.29
C PRO A 27 26.03 -38.91 -3.73
N LEU A 28 27.12 -38.80 -2.97
CA LEU A 28 28.34 -38.11 -3.30
C LEU A 28 29.42 -39.15 -3.59
N THR A 29 29.84 -39.25 -4.86
CA THR A 29 30.92 -40.16 -5.26
C THR A 29 32.25 -39.41 -5.27
N TRP A 30 33.26 -39.95 -4.61
CA TRP A 30 34.61 -39.42 -4.62
C TRP A 30 35.65 -40.51 -4.79
N GLN A 31 36.83 -40.12 -5.28
CA GLN A 31 37.98 -40.99 -5.45
C GLN A 31 39.25 -40.18 -5.16
N VAL A 32 40.27 -40.82 -4.60
CA VAL A 32 41.58 -40.20 -4.38
C VAL A 32 42.56 -40.72 -5.42
N GLU A 33 43.34 -39.82 -5.99
CA GLU A 33 44.35 -40.14 -6.99
C GLU A 33 45.72 -39.77 -6.45
N TYR A 34 46.67 -40.70 -6.49
CA TYR A 34 48.05 -40.46 -6.08
C TYR A 34 48.96 -40.30 -7.30
N PRO A 35 49.95 -39.39 -7.25
CA PRO A 35 50.95 -39.26 -8.31
C PRO A 35 51.70 -40.58 -8.52
N GLY A 36 51.82 -41.03 -9.78
CA GLY A 36 52.55 -42.26 -10.14
C GLY A 36 51.72 -43.54 -10.16
N GLN A 37 50.40 -43.49 -9.89
CA GLN A 37 49.51 -44.63 -10.15
C GLN A 37 49.26 -44.82 -11.66
N ASP A 38 49.19 -46.09 -12.08
CA ASP A 38 48.83 -46.48 -13.45
C ASP A 38 47.41 -45.96 -13.80
N PRO A 39 47.23 -45.23 -14.91
CA PRO A 39 45.92 -44.73 -15.34
C PRO A 39 44.87 -45.81 -15.59
N GLU A 40 45.28 -47.06 -15.87
CA GLU A 40 44.39 -48.21 -16.08
C GLU A 40 44.06 -48.96 -14.77
N ALA A 41 44.70 -48.60 -13.64
CA ALA A 41 44.46 -49.27 -12.37
C ALA A 41 43.04 -49.02 -11.85
N GLN A 42 42.42 -50.06 -11.29
CA GLN A 42 41.11 -49.96 -10.64
C GLN A 42 41.22 -49.05 -9.41
N LYS A 43 40.66 -47.84 -9.50
CA LYS A 43 40.61 -46.87 -8.40
C LYS A 43 39.38 -47.15 -7.52
N ASP A 44 39.57 -47.08 -6.21
CA ASP A 44 38.47 -47.22 -5.25
C ASP A 44 37.58 -45.98 -5.33
N LYS A 45 36.40 -46.15 -5.90
CA LYS A 45 35.33 -45.16 -5.85
C LYS A 45 34.53 -45.37 -4.58
N LEU A 46 34.51 -44.34 -3.74
CA LEU A 46 33.73 -44.34 -2.52
C LEU A 46 32.46 -43.51 -2.75
N VAL A 47 31.34 -44.04 -2.26
CA VAL A 47 30.05 -43.36 -2.32
C VAL A 47 29.64 -43.01 -0.90
N TRP A 48 29.40 -41.73 -0.65
CA TRP A 48 28.81 -41.24 0.58
C TRP A 48 27.34 -40.91 0.34
N GLU A 49 26.48 -41.22 1.30
CA GLU A 49 25.07 -40.84 1.25
C GLU A 49 24.84 -39.63 2.15
N ILE A 50 24.58 -38.47 1.54
CA ILE A 50 24.28 -37.24 2.26
C ILE A 50 22.78 -37.17 2.48
N GLN A 51 22.35 -37.22 3.74
CA GLN A 51 20.95 -37.03 4.09
C GLN A 51 20.58 -35.55 3.90
N VAL A 52 19.61 -35.28 3.02
CA VAL A 52 19.09 -33.96 2.73
C VAL A 52 17.63 -33.94 3.15
N SER A 53 17.33 -33.25 4.25
CA SER A 53 15.96 -32.99 4.66
C SER A 53 15.43 -31.73 3.96
N GLU A 54 14.12 -31.69 3.72
CA GLU A 54 13.47 -30.40 3.43
C GLU A 54 13.72 -29.42 4.59
N ARG A 55 13.74 -28.13 4.27
CA ARG A 55 13.82 -27.06 5.28
C ARG A 55 12.66 -27.24 6.25
N ASP A 56 12.97 -27.43 7.53
CA ASP A 56 11.97 -27.60 8.59
C ASP A 56 11.36 -26.23 8.93
N VAL A 57 10.48 -25.75 8.05
CA VAL A 57 9.77 -24.48 8.23
C VAL A 57 8.72 -24.63 9.33
N ARG A 58 8.84 -23.81 10.37
CA ARG A 58 7.98 -23.84 11.56
C ARG A 58 6.91 -22.76 11.56
N ALA A 59 7.17 -21.62 10.93
CA ALA A 59 6.24 -20.50 10.93
C ALA A 59 6.25 -19.72 9.62
N LEU A 60 5.06 -19.22 9.26
CA LEU A 60 4.87 -18.18 8.26
C LEU A 60 4.74 -16.85 8.99
N VAL A 61 5.51 -15.84 8.58
CA VAL A 61 5.50 -14.53 9.24
C VAL A 61 5.25 -13.43 8.19
N PRO A 62 4.08 -12.76 8.23
CA PRO A 62 3.82 -11.56 7.45
C PRO A 62 4.43 -10.33 8.13
N LEU A 63 5.26 -9.60 7.39
CA LEU A 63 5.94 -8.39 7.83
C LEU A 63 5.34 -7.17 7.12
N VAL A 64 4.99 -6.15 7.89
CA VAL A 64 4.45 -4.87 7.40
C VAL A 64 5.04 -3.71 8.19
N GLN A 65 5.12 -2.54 7.58
CA GLN A 65 5.63 -1.33 8.25
C GLN A 65 4.58 -0.66 9.13
N GLU A 66 3.30 -0.75 8.74
CA GLU A 66 2.18 -0.11 9.42
C GLU A 66 0.96 -1.05 9.44
N LEU A 67 0.25 -1.04 10.56
CA LEU A 67 -1.01 -1.77 10.75
C LEU A 67 -2.21 -0.83 10.84
N GLU A 68 -1.99 0.47 10.65
CA GLU A 68 -3.01 1.51 10.73
C GLU A 68 -3.07 2.27 9.41
N ILE A 69 -4.24 2.31 8.79
CA ILE A 69 -4.46 2.88 7.45
C ILE A 69 -5.52 3.97 7.55
N LEU A 70 -5.18 5.16 7.09
CA LEU A 70 -6.12 6.25 6.86
C LEU A 70 -6.64 6.17 5.42
N ASN A 71 -7.89 5.75 5.23
CA ASN A 71 -8.48 5.62 3.91
C ASN A 71 -8.96 6.97 3.37
N THR A 72 -8.10 7.64 2.61
CA THR A 72 -8.47 8.87 1.87
C THR A 72 -8.93 8.60 0.44
N ALA A 73 -8.91 7.34 -0.02
CA ALA A 73 -9.17 6.98 -1.41
C ALA A 73 -10.60 7.31 -1.86
N LEU A 74 -11.57 7.32 -0.93
CA LEU A 74 -12.93 7.80 -1.21
C LEU A 74 -12.97 9.29 -1.59
N LEU A 75 -12.06 10.08 -1.02
CA LEU A 75 -12.00 11.53 -1.22
C LEU A 75 -11.11 11.89 -2.42
N THR A 76 -9.95 11.24 -2.54
CA THR A 76 -8.95 11.56 -3.56
C THR A 76 -9.08 10.72 -4.83
N GLY A 77 -9.63 9.51 -4.73
CA GLY A 77 -9.58 8.45 -5.75
C GLY A 77 -8.21 7.81 -5.92
N SER A 78 -7.24 8.17 -5.09
CA SER A 78 -5.90 7.57 -5.09
C SER A 78 -5.83 6.47 -4.03
N PRO A 79 -5.44 5.25 -4.38
CA PRO A 79 -5.36 4.15 -3.43
C PRO A 79 -4.23 4.37 -2.42
N ARG A 80 -4.42 3.88 -1.19
CA ARG A 80 -3.35 3.76 -0.18
C ARG A 80 -2.95 2.29 -0.08
N VAL A 81 -1.66 2.02 -0.23
CA VAL A 81 -1.09 0.67 -0.31
C VAL A 81 -0.04 0.50 0.80
N VAL A 82 -0.11 -0.62 1.51
CA VAL A 82 0.84 -1.05 2.54
C VAL A 82 1.53 -2.33 2.04
N PRO A 83 2.85 -2.29 1.78
CA PRO A 83 3.59 -3.47 1.36
C PRO A 83 3.63 -4.55 2.44
N VAL A 84 3.51 -5.80 2.02
CA VAL A 84 3.62 -7.00 2.85
C VAL A 84 4.79 -7.83 2.36
N LYS A 85 5.67 -8.23 3.27
CA LYS A 85 6.72 -9.22 2.99
C LYS A 85 6.44 -10.50 3.77
N LEU A 86 6.22 -11.60 3.07
CA LEU A 86 6.02 -12.92 3.68
C LEU A 86 7.35 -13.66 3.76
N VAL A 87 7.67 -14.17 4.96
CA VAL A 87 8.88 -14.97 5.19
C VAL A 87 8.56 -16.27 5.91
N ALA A 88 9.34 -17.30 5.61
CA ALA A 88 9.35 -18.57 6.31
C ALA A 88 10.45 -18.55 7.39
N VAL A 89 10.12 -19.04 8.58
CA VAL A 89 11.08 -19.23 9.68
C VAL A 89 11.31 -20.71 9.90
N GLU A 90 12.57 -21.12 9.81
CA GLU A 90 13.03 -22.50 9.98
C GLU A 90 13.27 -22.83 11.46
N ALA A 91 13.27 -24.12 11.82
CA ALA A 91 13.52 -24.58 13.18
C ALA A 91 14.87 -24.11 13.76
N GLY A 92 15.88 -23.92 12.91
CA GLY A 92 17.18 -23.36 13.26
C GLY A 92 17.22 -21.83 13.40
N GLY A 93 16.08 -21.14 13.25
CA GLY A 93 15.98 -19.67 13.29
C GLY A 93 16.32 -18.96 11.97
N GLY A 94 16.64 -19.71 10.91
CA GLY A 94 16.84 -19.16 9.58
C GLY A 94 15.57 -18.50 9.03
N VAL A 95 15.71 -17.37 8.36
CA VAL A 95 14.61 -16.62 7.73
C VAL A 95 14.83 -16.60 6.24
N THR A 96 13.85 -17.07 5.48
CA THR A 96 13.98 -17.21 4.03
C THR A 96 12.71 -16.74 3.32
N GLU A 97 12.86 -16.27 2.09
CA GLU A 97 11.71 -15.94 1.25
C GLU A 97 10.98 -17.21 0.81
N LEU A 98 9.70 -17.06 0.46
CA LEU A 98 8.87 -18.18 0.06
C LEU A 98 9.22 -18.62 -1.37
N PRO A 99 9.46 -19.92 -1.61
CA PRO A 99 9.80 -20.42 -2.94
C PRO A 99 8.58 -20.52 -3.88
N ASP A 100 7.38 -20.73 -3.31
CA ASP A 100 6.11 -20.89 -4.04
C ASP A 100 5.17 -19.70 -3.75
N SER A 101 4.18 -19.45 -4.61
CA SER A 101 3.21 -18.36 -4.41
C SER A 101 2.32 -18.61 -3.18
N PRO A 102 2.29 -17.71 -2.18
CA PRO A 102 1.41 -17.80 -1.03
C PRO A 102 -0.05 -17.49 -1.41
N GLY A 103 -0.98 -17.85 -0.53
CA GLY A 103 -2.37 -17.40 -0.60
C GLY A 103 -2.69 -16.40 0.51
N CYS A 104 -3.63 -15.51 0.24
CA CYS A 104 -4.09 -14.52 1.21
C CYS A 104 -5.54 -14.11 0.96
N GLU A 105 -6.23 -13.69 2.02
CA GLU A 105 -7.60 -13.20 1.93
C GLU A 105 -7.88 -12.16 3.03
N SER A 106 -8.58 -11.09 2.65
CA SER A 106 -9.20 -10.16 3.60
C SER A 106 -10.53 -10.72 4.09
N ALA A 107 -10.72 -10.76 5.41
CA ALA A 107 -11.97 -11.18 6.03
C ALA A 107 -13.13 -10.19 5.78
N ASP A 108 -12.83 -8.90 5.55
CA ASP A 108 -13.83 -7.89 5.17
C ASP A 108 -13.31 -7.03 4.01
N LYS A 109 -13.70 -7.42 2.79
CA LYS A 109 -13.36 -6.73 1.53
C LYS A 109 -14.04 -5.34 1.41
N GLN A 110 -14.98 -5.00 2.30
CA GLN A 110 -15.55 -3.64 2.39
C GLN A 110 -14.70 -2.69 3.25
N VAL A 111 -13.66 -3.20 3.91
CA VAL A 111 -12.75 -2.42 4.77
C VAL A 111 -11.35 -2.33 4.17
N LEU A 112 -10.81 -3.44 3.68
CA LEU A 112 -9.50 -3.48 3.01
C LEU A 112 -9.43 -4.65 2.03
N GLN A 113 -8.58 -4.52 1.03
CA GLN A 113 -8.25 -5.56 0.06
C GLN A 113 -6.79 -5.98 0.16
N VAL A 114 -6.47 -7.11 -0.47
CA VAL A 114 -5.12 -7.67 -0.56
C VAL A 114 -4.83 -7.94 -2.04
N SER A 115 -3.58 -7.75 -2.47
CA SER A 115 -3.15 -8.09 -3.83
C SER A 115 -3.18 -9.59 -4.08
N GLU A 116 -3.32 -10.00 -5.34
CA GLU A 116 -3.30 -11.42 -5.72
C GLU A 116 -1.94 -12.08 -5.42
N ALA A 117 -0.86 -11.30 -5.43
CA ALA A 117 0.49 -11.76 -5.08
C ALA A 117 0.76 -11.78 -3.57
N CYS A 118 -0.19 -11.33 -2.73
CA CYS A 118 -0.07 -11.25 -1.28
C CYS A 118 1.11 -10.39 -0.78
N ASP A 119 1.55 -9.45 -1.61
CA ASP A 119 2.65 -8.52 -1.37
C ASP A 119 2.17 -7.11 -0.97
N ALA A 120 0.86 -6.88 -0.94
CA ALA A 120 0.28 -5.60 -0.60
C ALA A 120 -1.13 -5.70 -0.01
N VAL A 121 -1.41 -4.88 1.00
CA VAL A 121 -2.75 -4.61 1.53
C VAL A 121 -3.12 -3.18 1.16
N PHE A 122 -4.34 -2.93 0.69
CA PHE A 122 -4.71 -1.61 0.18
C PHE A 122 -6.18 -1.25 0.38
N VAL A 123 -6.43 0.05 0.26
CA VAL A 123 -7.76 0.66 0.12
C VAL A 123 -7.78 1.50 -1.15
N ALA A 124 -8.78 1.29 -2.00
CA ALA A 124 -8.87 1.86 -3.35
C ALA A 124 -10.18 2.64 -3.60
N GLY A 125 -10.93 2.94 -2.54
CA GLY A 125 -12.12 3.79 -2.60
C GLY A 125 -13.42 3.04 -2.87
N LYS A 126 -13.40 1.70 -2.91
CA LYS A 126 -14.61 0.87 -2.79
C LYS A 126 -14.91 0.54 -1.32
N GLU A 127 -13.88 0.60 -0.47
CA GLU A 127 -13.93 0.30 0.95
C GLU A 127 -14.53 1.50 1.69
N SER A 128 -15.84 1.47 1.89
CA SER A 128 -16.61 2.57 2.48
C SER A 128 -16.65 2.56 4.02
N ARG A 129 -16.14 1.50 4.65
CA ARG A 129 -16.21 1.31 6.11
C ARG A 129 -14.80 1.20 6.70
N GLY A 130 -14.60 1.84 7.84
CA GLY A 130 -13.44 1.60 8.68
C GLY A 130 -13.72 0.51 9.71
N ALA A 131 -12.69 -0.21 10.12
CA ALA A 131 -12.76 -1.18 11.21
C ALA A 131 -11.43 -1.25 11.97
N ARG A 132 -11.50 -1.37 13.28
CA ARG A 132 -10.38 -1.77 14.13
C ARG A 132 -10.29 -3.28 14.05
N GLY A 133 -9.13 -3.80 13.68
CA GLY A 133 -8.86 -5.24 13.61
C GLY A 133 -9.44 -5.98 12.41
N ALA A 134 -9.54 -5.31 11.26
CA ALA A 134 -9.79 -5.97 9.99
C ALA A 134 -8.72 -7.03 9.74
N ARG A 135 -9.14 -8.31 9.71
CA ARG A 135 -8.22 -9.45 9.62
C ARG A 135 -7.85 -9.74 8.16
N VAL A 136 -6.56 -9.90 7.93
CA VAL A 136 -6.01 -10.49 6.71
C VAL A 136 -5.36 -11.81 7.07
N ASP A 137 -5.81 -12.88 6.43
CA ASP A 137 -5.28 -14.21 6.60
C ASP A 137 -4.28 -14.51 5.47
N PHE A 138 -3.14 -15.09 5.82
CA PHE A 138 -2.09 -15.53 4.91
C PHE A 138 -1.86 -17.02 5.14
N TRP A 139 -1.65 -17.77 4.07
CA TRP A 139 -1.34 -19.19 4.17
C TRP A 139 -0.33 -19.62 3.13
N TRP A 140 0.48 -20.59 3.51
CA TRP A 140 1.44 -21.25 2.62
C TRP A 140 1.58 -22.70 3.05
N ARG A 141 1.22 -23.62 2.15
CA ARG A 141 1.12 -25.06 2.42
C ARG A 141 0.18 -25.33 3.62
N ARG A 142 0.73 -25.74 4.77
CA ARG A 142 -0.01 -26.01 6.02
C ARG A 142 0.10 -24.88 7.05
N LEU A 143 0.91 -23.87 6.75
CA LEU A 143 1.19 -22.77 7.66
C LEU A 143 0.18 -21.66 7.44
N HIS A 144 -0.31 -21.09 8.54
CA HIS A 144 -1.25 -20.00 8.55
C HIS A 144 -0.71 -18.87 9.43
N ALA A 145 -0.95 -17.64 9.00
CA ALA A 145 -0.66 -16.44 9.75
C ALA A 145 -1.78 -15.42 9.52
N SER A 146 -1.95 -14.48 10.44
CA SER A 146 -2.94 -13.42 10.25
C SER A 146 -2.41 -12.10 10.78
N LEU A 147 -2.78 -11.01 10.09
CA LEU A 147 -2.58 -9.65 10.54
C LEU A 147 -3.93 -8.99 10.81
N ARG A 148 -3.93 -8.03 11.73
CA ARG A 148 -5.11 -7.24 12.07
C ARG A 148 -4.80 -5.76 11.83
N PHE A 149 -5.45 -5.19 10.84
CA PHE A 149 -5.31 -3.78 10.49
C PHE A 149 -6.38 -2.93 11.16
N THR A 150 -6.04 -1.69 11.49
CA THR A 150 -7.01 -0.64 11.83
C THR A 150 -7.16 0.26 10.62
N VAL A 151 -8.35 0.29 10.03
CA VAL A 151 -8.66 1.15 8.89
C VAL A 151 -9.63 2.23 9.36
N TRP A 152 -9.24 3.48 9.16
CA TRP A 152 -10.06 4.65 9.40
C TRP A 152 -10.67 5.13 8.09
N ALA A 153 -11.99 5.21 8.01
CA ALA A 153 -12.69 5.69 6.83
C ALA A 153 -13.41 7.02 7.11
N PRO A 154 -13.49 7.94 6.13
CA PRO A 154 -14.21 9.18 6.29
C PRO A 154 -15.71 8.89 6.41
N LEU A 155 -16.34 9.50 7.40
CA LEU A 155 -17.79 9.46 7.57
C LEU A 155 -18.44 10.41 6.56
N LEU A 156 -19.32 9.87 5.72
CA LEU A 156 -20.08 10.64 4.72
C LEU A 156 -21.50 10.90 5.21
N PRO A 157 -22.13 12.05 4.87
CA PRO A 157 -21.59 13.13 4.03
C PRO A 157 -20.55 14.01 4.76
N LEU A 158 -19.66 14.64 4.00
CA LEU A 158 -18.67 15.60 4.52
C LEU A 158 -19.33 16.90 4.97
N ARG A 159 -18.74 17.59 5.94
CA ARG A 159 -19.21 18.89 6.43
C ARG A 159 -18.52 20.02 5.68
N VAL A 160 -19.28 20.83 4.96
CA VAL A 160 -18.78 22.04 4.31
C VAL A 160 -19.02 23.24 5.24
N GLN A 161 -18.00 24.06 5.44
CA GLN A 161 -18.07 25.32 6.17
C GLN A 161 -17.62 26.45 5.25
N LEU A 162 -18.41 27.52 5.23
CA LEU A 162 -18.11 28.77 4.55
C LEU A 162 -17.87 29.83 5.61
N GLY A 163 -16.87 30.68 5.41
CA GLY A 163 -16.64 31.85 6.27
C GLY A 163 -17.80 32.84 6.17
N ASP A 164 -18.10 33.31 4.96
CA ASP A 164 -19.23 34.18 4.63
C ASP A 164 -20.11 33.53 3.56
N THR A 165 -21.41 33.49 3.81
CA THR A 165 -22.42 32.94 2.89
C THR A 165 -23.01 33.99 1.95
N ALA A 166 -22.79 35.28 2.22
CA ALA A 166 -23.38 36.40 1.49
C ALA A 166 -22.29 37.35 0.98
N LEU A 167 -21.76 37.06 -0.21
CA LEU A 167 -20.65 37.83 -0.79
C LEU A 167 -21.15 39.10 -1.47
N GLU A 168 -20.59 40.26 -1.08
CA GLU A 168 -20.93 41.54 -1.69
C GLU A 168 -20.10 41.85 -2.94
N GLN A 169 -20.64 42.67 -3.83
CA GLN A 169 -19.89 43.22 -4.97
C GLN A 169 -18.86 44.24 -4.48
N VAL A 170 -17.60 44.10 -4.90
CA VAL A 170 -16.56 45.08 -4.57
C VAL A 170 -16.73 46.33 -5.44
N ARG A 171 -17.20 47.40 -4.81
CA ARG A 171 -17.45 48.68 -5.49
C ARG A 171 -16.16 49.24 -6.08
N GLY A 172 -16.24 49.74 -7.31
CA GLY A 172 -15.11 50.37 -7.99
C GLY A 172 -14.11 49.39 -8.63
N TRP A 173 -14.19 48.08 -8.35
CA TRP A 173 -13.37 47.08 -9.03
C TRP A 173 -14.08 46.55 -10.26
N ARG A 174 -13.45 46.72 -11.42
CA ARG A 174 -13.93 46.21 -12.70
C ARG A 174 -12.79 45.51 -13.43
N LEU A 175 -12.98 44.25 -13.79
CA LEU A 175 -11.99 43.51 -14.58
C LEU A 175 -12.26 43.75 -16.08
N PRO A 176 -11.23 44.02 -16.89
CA PRO A 176 -11.37 44.07 -18.34
C PRO A 176 -11.93 42.75 -18.87
N GLY A 177 -12.93 42.82 -19.74
CA GLY A 177 -13.57 41.66 -20.34
C GLY A 177 -12.60 40.96 -21.28
N GLY A 178 -12.45 39.63 -21.12
CA GLY A 178 -11.67 38.82 -22.05
C GLY A 178 -12.25 38.87 -23.48
N PRO A 179 -11.43 38.56 -24.51
CA PRO A 179 -11.74 38.78 -25.92
C PRO A 179 -12.96 37.99 -26.47
N GLU A 180 -13.55 37.09 -25.68
CA GLU A 180 -14.72 36.28 -26.09
C GLU A 180 -16.07 36.99 -25.94
N SER A 181 -16.14 38.17 -25.32
CA SER A 181 -17.34 39.01 -25.46
C SER A 181 -17.22 39.83 -26.74
N ALA A 182 -17.46 39.20 -27.89
CA ALA A 182 -17.63 39.90 -29.15
C ALA A 182 -19.03 40.54 -29.20
N PRO A 183 -19.12 41.85 -29.51
CA PRO A 183 -20.22 42.37 -30.29
C PRO A 183 -19.71 42.52 -31.73
N GLY A 184 -20.36 41.81 -32.65
CA GLY A 184 -20.33 42.24 -34.03
C GLY A 184 -20.91 43.65 -34.15
N GLU A 185 -20.33 44.41 -35.06
CA GLU A 185 -20.87 45.58 -35.75
C GLU A 185 -20.44 46.99 -35.28
N ALA A 186 -19.84 47.67 -36.28
CA ALA A 186 -19.67 49.10 -36.56
C ALA A 186 -18.74 49.97 -35.68
N GLU A 187 -17.69 50.45 -36.33
CA GLU A 187 -16.76 51.47 -35.85
C GLU A 187 -17.37 52.88 -35.97
N GLU A 188 -17.48 53.60 -34.85
CA GLU A 188 -17.74 55.03 -34.79
C GLU A 188 -16.69 55.67 -33.85
N PRO A 189 -15.97 56.75 -34.27
CA PRO A 189 -14.79 57.27 -33.59
C PRO A 189 -15.17 58.26 -32.46
N GLY A 190 -15.85 57.74 -31.43
CA GLY A 190 -16.24 58.52 -30.24
C GLY A 190 -16.51 57.71 -28.95
N GLU A 191 -16.59 56.38 -29.03
CA GLU A 191 -17.01 55.51 -27.92
C GLU A 191 -15.85 54.85 -27.13
N GLU A 192 -14.62 55.37 -27.10
CA GLU A 192 -13.53 54.70 -26.35
C GLU A 192 -13.80 54.60 -24.83
N GLY A 193 -14.48 55.60 -24.26
CA GLY A 193 -14.88 55.61 -22.84
C GLY A 193 -16.03 54.65 -22.52
N GLU A 194 -17.04 54.56 -23.39
CA GLU A 194 -18.19 53.67 -23.23
C GLU A 194 -17.87 52.21 -23.59
N ARG A 195 -16.99 51.96 -24.58
CA ARG A 195 -16.50 50.61 -24.93
C ARG A 195 -15.69 49.98 -23.80
N ARG A 196 -14.88 50.77 -23.08
CA ARG A 196 -14.18 50.31 -21.86
C ARG A 196 -15.16 49.95 -20.74
N ALA A 197 -16.26 50.69 -20.57
CA ALA A 197 -17.28 50.38 -19.58
C ALA A 197 -18.10 49.12 -19.94
N ARG A 198 -18.34 48.85 -21.23
CA ARG A 198 -19.04 47.65 -21.73
C ARG A 198 -18.22 46.36 -21.61
N SER A 199 -16.89 46.44 -21.54
CA SER A 199 -16.03 45.26 -21.31
C SER A 199 -15.81 44.97 -19.81
N CYS A 200 -16.14 45.91 -18.92
CA CYS A 200 -15.88 45.77 -17.49
C CYS A 200 -16.86 44.81 -16.77
N ARG A 201 -16.32 43.79 -16.09
CA ARG A 201 -17.12 42.85 -15.29
C ARG A 201 -17.05 43.18 -13.79
N ALA A 202 -18.17 43.03 -13.09
CA ALA A 202 -18.27 43.18 -11.64
C ALA A 202 -17.49 42.07 -10.92
N GLN A 203 -16.74 42.45 -9.88
CA GLN A 203 -16.05 41.49 -9.01
C GLN A 203 -16.75 41.39 -7.65
N TYR A 204 -16.86 40.18 -7.12
CA TYR A 204 -17.41 39.89 -5.80
C TYR A 204 -16.30 39.57 -4.79
N GLN A 205 -16.63 39.73 -3.52
CA GLN A 205 -15.81 39.24 -2.40
C GLN A 205 -15.59 37.73 -2.50
N ARG A 206 -14.59 37.22 -1.78
CA ARG A 206 -14.28 35.79 -1.69
C ARG A 206 -14.36 35.37 -0.24
N THR A 207 -14.87 34.16 0.00
CA THR A 207 -14.85 33.52 1.31
C THR A 207 -13.92 32.32 1.30
N GLU A 208 -13.36 32.00 2.47
CA GLU A 208 -12.76 30.70 2.71
C GLU A 208 -13.84 29.61 2.70
N LEU A 209 -13.50 28.46 2.11
CA LEU A 209 -14.28 27.23 2.14
C LEU A 209 -13.44 26.14 2.80
N ARG A 210 -14.01 25.49 3.81
CA ARG A 210 -13.42 24.32 4.46
C ARG A 210 -14.31 23.11 4.31
N VAL A 211 -13.71 21.98 3.96
CA VAL A 211 -14.37 20.67 3.94
C VAL A 211 -13.79 19.84 5.07
N LEU A 212 -14.66 19.41 5.96
CA LEU A 212 -14.32 18.73 7.20
C LEU A 212 -14.89 17.31 7.23
N ALA A 213 -14.17 16.37 7.82
CA ALA A 213 -14.58 14.98 7.95
C ALA A 213 -14.25 14.39 9.33
N HIS A 214 -15.13 13.54 9.84
CA HIS A 214 -14.75 12.56 10.87
C HIS A 214 -14.14 11.35 10.18
N PHE A 215 -13.12 10.76 10.79
CA PHE A 215 -12.60 9.46 10.40
C PHE A 215 -12.96 8.44 11.47
N VAL A 216 -13.60 7.35 11.06
CA VAL A 216 -14.21 6.38 11.99
C VAL A 216 -13.80 4.96 11.70
N ALA A 217 -13.85 4.12 12.73
CA ALA A 217 -13.63 2.69 12.63
C ALA A 217 -14.59 1.92 13.55
N HIS A 218 -15.18 0.85 13.04
CA HIS A 218 -15.99 -0.06 13.84
C HIS A 218 -15.10 -0.85 14.81
N PRO A 219 -15.50 -1.06 16.08
CA PRO A 219 -14.73 -1.87 17.02
C PRO A 219 -14.76 -3.36 16.63
N LEU A 220 -13.67 -4.08 16.94
CA LEU A 220 -13.56 -5.54 16.77
C LEU A 220 -14.73 -6.30 17.43
N ASP A 221 -15.12 -5.86 18.63
CA ASP A 221 -16.05 -6.59 19.50
C ASP A 221 -17.51 -6.48 19.07
N GLY A 222 -17.78 -5.92 17.88
CA GLY A 222 -19.15 -5.71 17.38
C GLY A 222 -19.94 -4.66 18.16
N GLY A 223 -19.27 -3.87 18.98
CA GLY A 223 -19.86 -2.76 19.72
C GLY A 223 -20.54 -1.74 18.79
N ARG A 224 -21.64 -1.14 19.26
CA ARG A 224 -22.42 -0.16 18.49
C ARG A 224 -21.74 1.20 18.31
N HIS A 225 -20.78 1.52 19.16
CA HIS A 225 -20.13 2.84 19.16
C HIS A 225 -18.90 2.83 18.25
N LEU A 226 -18.90 3.72 17.26
CA LEU A 226 -17.76 3.96 16.39
C LEU A 226 -16.60 4.55 17.20
N ALA A 227 -15.39 4.12 16.88
CA ALA A 227 -14.19 4.85 17.27
C ALA A 227 -14.01 6.03 16.31
N TYR A 228 -13.50 7.15 16.81
CA TYR A 228 -13.22 8.36 16.05
C TYR A 228 -11.74 8.70 16.13
N LEU A 229 -11.16 9.19 15.04
CA LEU A 229 -9.77 9.65 14.97
C LEU A 229 -9.71 11.17 14.76
N PRO A 230 -9.04 11.94 15.65
CA PRO A 230 -8.48 11.52 16.94
C PRO A 230 -9.53 11.34 18.05
N GLY A 231 -10.72 11.93 17.89
CA GLY A 231 -11.84 11.86 18.84
C GLY A 231 -13.14 12.38 18.23
N PRO A 232 -14.31 12.12 18.84
CA PRO A 232 -15.62 12.48 18.28
C PRO A 232 -15.86 13.99 18.15
N GLU A 233 -15.18 14.80 18.96
CA GLU A 233 -15.23 16.26 18.96
C GLU A 233 -14.39 16.91 17.87
N TRP A 234 -13.47 16.14 17.26
CA TRP A 234 -12.54 16.63 16.25
C TRP A 234 -13.05 16.32 14.84
N LEU A 235 -12.98 17.34 14.00
CA LEU A 235 -13.19 17.25 12.57
C LEU A 235 -11.86 17.57 11.88
N LEU A 236 -11.43 16.71 10.96
CA LEU A 236 -10.20 16.90 10.20
C LEU A 236 -10.49 17.71 8.94
N ASP A 237 -9.65 18.71 8.66
CA ASP A 237 -9.72 19.50 7.43
C ASP A 237 -9.18 18.69 6.24
N VAL A 238 -10.10 18.33 5.34
CA VAL A 238 -9.84 17.55 4.12
C VAL A 238 -10.00 18.38 2.85
N THR A 239 -10.06 19.72 2.97
CA THR A 239 -10.27 20.64 1.83
C THR A 239 -9.27 20.37 0.70
N HIS A 240 -7.99 20.21 1.04
CA HIS A 240 -6.93 19.93 0.07
C HIS A 240 -7.09 18.59 -0.67
N LEU A 241 -7.70 17.58 -0.02
CA LEU A 241 -7.93 16.26 -0.63
C LEU A 241 -9.06 16.30 -1.67
N VAL A 242 -10.06 17.15 -1.45
CA VAL A 242 -11.24 17.26 -2.32
C VAL A 242 -11.15 18.41 -3.32
N ALA A 243 -10.16 19.30 -3.20
CA ALA A 243 -10.03 20.51 -4.04
C ALA A 243 -10.08 20.22 -5.56
N GLY A 244 -9.45 19.14 -6.02
CA GLY A 244 -9.50 18.74 -7.44
C GLY A 244 -10.86 18.23 -7.92
N ARG A 245 -11.77 17.93 -6.99
CA ARG A 245 -13.12 17.40 -7.25
C ARG A 245 -14.22 18.40 -6.90
N THR A 246 -13.91 19.47 -6.18
CA THR A 246 -14.84 20.56 -5.91
C THR A 246 -15.07 21.39 -7.17
N ARG A 247 -16.33 21.71 -7.45
CA ARG A 247 -16.72 22.60 -8.56
C ARG A 247 -17.47 23.79 -8.01
N VAL A 248 -17.06 24.97 -8.45
CA VAL A 248 -17.79 26.21 -8.20
C VAL A 248 -18.86 26.33 -9.29
N GLN A 249 -20.11 26.52 -8.89
CA GLN A 249 -21.23 26.67 -9.83
C GLN A 249 -21.11 27.97 -10.63
N ASP A 250 -20.78 29.09 -9.95
CA ASP A 250 -20.49 30.37 -10.59
C ASP A 250 -19.11 30.89 -10.16
N PRO A 251 -18.05 30.72 -10.98
CA PRO A 251 -16.72 31.22 -10.69
C PRO A 251 -16.62 32.76 -10.72
N ARG A 252 -17.71 33.47 -11.05
CA ARG A 252 -17.77 34.94 -10.95
C ARG A 252 -17.95 35.41 -9.51
N VAL A 253 -18.48 34.54 -8.65
CA VAL A 253 -18.83 34.83 -7.26
C VAL A 253 -17.79 34.23 -6.28
N ALA A 254 -16.94 33.30 -6.71
CA ALA A 254 -15.88 32.70 -5.88
C ALA A 254 -14.52 32.65 -6.62
#